data_AF-A0A8B6FNM1-F1
#
_entry.id   AF-A0A8B6FNM1-F1
#
_cell.length_a   1.000
_cell.length_b   1.000
_cell.length_c   1.000
_cell.angle_alpha   90.00
_cell.angle_beta   90.00
_cell.angle_gamma   90.00
#
_symmetry.space_group_name_H-M   'P 1'
#
loop_
_entity.id
_entity.type
_entity.pdbx_description
1 polymer ?
#
loop_
_entity_poly.entity_id
_entity_poly.type
_entity_poly.pdbx_seq_one_letter_code
_entity_poly.pdbx_strand_id
1 'polypeptide(L)'
;MNCHPKKIQMSKEKRPVTALLSFPGSGNTWTRHLIEYTSGIATGSVYCDPTLKPVFIGECQVRDVIMIKSHERENDWVKFEKAIVLIRSPYRSIISFFNYNNARNRHKGIAPKAVFDRNFGDFSMTYILDWLTYNLKWLQFKGPTFVLIYEELLQNTVTELKKLNDFLNVTVSDNTYSCLLKNIEGGYRRSYKSLNGTFNPMQYYTGHINKTVENAITKVEKMIAHVTGNNHNIERFTSVFK
;
A
#
# COMPACT_ATOMS: atom_id res chain seq x y z
N MET A 1 -30.06 -0.52 9.88
CA MET A 1 -29.66 0.14 8.61
C MET A 1 -29.04 -0.91 7.70
N ASN A 2 -29.60 -1.08 6.50
CA ASN A 2 -29.06 -2.01 5.51
C ASN A 2 -27.79 -1.40 4.89
N CYS A 3 -26.71 -2.18 4.89
CA CYS A 3 -25.42 -1.81 4.33
C CYS A 3 -25.43 -2.13 2.83
N HIS A 4 -25.62 -1.11 2.00
CA HIS A 4 -25.52 -1.24 0.55
C HIS A 4 -24.27 -0.49 0.08
N PRO A 5 -23.27 -1.19 -0.48
CA PRO A 5 -22.12 -0.55 -1.09
C PRO A 5 -22.61 0.42 -2.18
N LYS A 6 -22.05 1.63 -2.22
CA LYS A 6 -22.29 2.52 -3.35
C LYS A 6 -21.80 1.83 -4.62
N LYS A 7 -22.55 1.96 -5.72
CA LYS A 7 -22.06 1.56 -7.03
C LYS A 7 -20.85 2.44 -7.38
N ILE A 8 -19.70 1.81 -7.59
CA ILE A 8 -18.48 2.52 -7.99
C ILE A 8 -18.66 3.09 -9.39
N GLN A 9 -18.26 4.34 -9.57
CA GLN A 9 -18.33 5.07 -10.84
C GLN A 9 -17.03 5.83 -11.10
N MET A 10 -16.76 6.12 -12.37
CA MET A 10 -15.72 7.09 -12.73
C MET A 10 -16.07 8.47 -12.17
N SER A 11 -15.07 9.28 -11.85
CA SER A 11 -15.25 10.66 -11.40
C SER A 11 -15.92 11.48 -12.51
N LYS A 12 -17.02 12.16 -12.17
CA LYS A 12 -17.66 13.12 -13.08
C LYS A 12 -17.08 14.53 -12.96
N GLU A 13 -16.34 14.77 -11.89
CA GLU A 13 -15.72 16.05 -11.57
C GLU A 13 -14.24 16.00 -11.92
N LYS A 14 -13.71 17.16 -12.36
CA LYS A 14 -12.28 17.34 -12.50
C LYS A 14 -11.64 17.32 -11.11
N ARG A 15 -10.67 16.42 -10.91
CA ARG A 15 -9.95 16.24 -9.66
C ARG A 15 -8.45 16.45 -9.88
N PRO A 16 -7.69 16.89 -8.85
CA PRO A 16 -6.24 16.89 -8.93
C PRO A 16 -5.72 15.49 -9.25
N VAL A 17 -4.74 15.39 -10.13
CA VAL A 17 -4.10 14.13 -10.50
C VAL A 17 -3.32 13.60 -9.27
N THR A 18 -3.96 12.73 -8.50
CA THR A 18 -3.44 12.25 -7.21
C THR A 18 -2.79 10.88 -7.37
N ALA A 19 -1.56 10.70 -6.90
CA ALA A 19 -0.85 9.43 -6.97
C ALA A 19 -1.07 8.57 -5.71
N LEU A 20 -1.11 7.25 -5.86
CA LEU A 20 -0.79 6.28 -4.81
C LEU A 20 0.60 5.71 -5.08
N LEU A 21 1.58 6.19 -4.33
CA LEU A 21 2.97 5.85 -4.49
C LEU A 21 3.39 4.90 -3.38
N SER A 22 3.88 3.73 -3.75
CA SER A 22 4.39 2.77 -2.76
C SER A 22 5.39 1.80 -3.36
N PHE A 23 6.22 1.20 -2.53
CA PHE A 23 6.96 0.00 -2.93
C PHE A 23 5.99 -1.16 -3.27
N PRO A 24 6.31 -2.04 -4.23
CA PRO A 24 5.52 -3.25 -4.49
C PRO A 24 5.26 -4.11 -3.23
N GLY A 25 4.05 -4.65 -3.10
CA GLY A 25 3.68 -5.46 -1.92
C GLY A 25 3.23 -4.65 -0.69
N SER A 26 3.22 -3.32 -0.76
CA SER A 26 2.75 -2.44 0.34
C SER A 26 1.23 -2.37 0.54
N GLY A 27 0.44 -3.21 -0.14
CA GLY A 27 -1.01 -3.31 0.12
C GLY A 27 -1.92 -2.44 -0.76
N ASN A 28 -1.39 -1.93 -1.88
CA ASN A 28 -2.09 -1.11 -2.87
C ASN A 28 -3.53 -1.56 -3.21
N THR A 29 -3.74 -2.83 -3.52
CA THR A 29 -5.06 -3.36 -3.91
C THR A 29 -6.08 -3.17 -2.79
N TRP A 30 -5.69 -3.43 -1.54
CA TRP A 30 -6.57 -3.24 -0.40
C TRP A 30 -6.84 -1.75 -0.16
N THR A 31 -5.80 -0.90 -0.21
CA THR A 31 -5.96 0.56 -0.09
C THR A 31 -6.90 1.12 -1.16
N ARG A 32 -6.75 0.72 -2.42
CA ARG A 32 -7.66 1.10 -3.52
C ARG A 32 -9.10 0.69 -3.21
N HIS A 33 -9.31 -0.56 -2.80
CA HIS A 33 -10.63 -1.05 -2.42
C HIS A 33 -11.28 -0.22 -1.31
N LEU A 34 -10.54 0.12 -0.24
CA LEU A 34 -11.07 0.94 0.84
C LEU A 34 -11.48 2.33 0.34
N ILE A 35 -10.65 2.96 -0.50
CA ILE A 35 -10.93 4.29 -1.07
C ILE A 35 -12.15 4.24 -1.98
N GLU A 36 -12.26 3.25 -2.87
CA GLU A 36 -13.43 3.10 -3.74
C GLU A 36 -14.69 2.87 -2.90
N TYR A 37 -14.61 2.02 -1.87
CA TYR A 37 -15.75 1.73 -1.01
C TYR A 37 -16.25 2.97 -0.27
N THR A 38 -15.35 3.78 0.31
CA THR A 38 -15.74 4.96 1.07
C THR A 38 -16.19 6.11 0.18
N SER A 39 -15.50 6.33 -0.94
CA SER A 39 -15.79 7.46 -1.85
C SER A 39 -16.93 7.17 -2.83
N GLY A 40 -17.09 5.92 -3.26
CA GLY A 40 -17.91 5.55 -4.42
C GLY A 40 -17.27 5.92 -5.77
N ILE A 41 -16.00 6.34 -5.78
CA ILE A 41 -15.29 6.83 -6.97
C ILE A 41 -14.17 5.85 -7.32
N ALA A 42 -14.04 5.52 -8.59
CA ALA A 42 -13.03 4.59 -9.10
C ALA A 42 -11.59 5.07 -8.85
N THR A 43 -10.70 4.11 -8.63
CA THR A 43 -9.25 4.30 -8.54
C THR A 43 -8.56 3.84 -9.82
N GLY A 44 -7.58 4.61 -10.25
CA GLY A 44 -6.75 4.40 -11.42
C GLY A 44 -5.49 3.58 -11.17
N SER A 45 -4.83 3.22 -12.25
CA SER A 45 -3.53 2.54 -12.26
C SER A 45 -2.79 2.92 -13.53
N VAL A 46 -1.49 3.22 -13.41
CA VAL A 46 -0.61 3.34 -14.59
C VAL A 46 -0.38 2.00 -15.29
N TYR A 47 -0.76 0.90 -14.63
CA TYR A 47 -0.67 -0.45 -15.14
C TYR A 47 -2.04 -0.93 -15.63
N CYS A 48 -2.01 -1.94 -16.49
CA CYS A 48 -3.20 -2.56 -17.04
C CYS A 48 -3.23 -4.04 -16.64
N ASP A 49 -3.41 -4.33 -15.34
CA ASP A 49 -3.42 -5.69 -14.84
C ASP A 49 -4.75 -6.40 -15.17
N PRO A 50 -4.75 -7.43 -16.05
CA PRO A 50 -5.97 -8.10 -16.49
C PRO A 50 -6.71 -8.81 -15.35
N THR A 51 -6.00 -9.17 -14.27
CA THR A 51 -6.62 -9.82 -13.11
C THR A 51 -7.35 -8.83 -12.19
N LEU A 52 -7.05 -7.54 -12.32
CA LEU A 52 -7.66 -6.48 -11.53
C LEU A 52 -8.76 -5.71 -12.28
N LYS A 53 -8.77 -5.74 -13.62
CA LYS A 53 -9.83 -5.13 -14.44
C LYS A 53 -11.27 -5.52 -14.04
N PRO A 54 -11.58 -6.78 -13.68
CA PRO A 54 -12.94 -7.14 -13.25
C PRO A 54 -13.36 -6.51 -11.92
N VAL A 55 -12.39 -6.01 -11.13
CA VAL A 55 -12.61 -5.47 -9.79
C VAL A 55 -12.55 -3.94 -9.79
N PHE A 56 -11.57 -3.36 -10.48
CA PHE A 56 -11.36 -1.93 -10.56
C PHE A 56 -11.71 -1.43 -11.95
N ILE A 57 -12.84 -0.75 -12.07
CA ILE A 57 -13.29 -0.17 -13.35
C ILE A 57 -12.31 0.89 -13.90
N GLY A 58 -11.50 1.49 -13.02
CA GLY A 58 -10.43 2.43 -13.37
C GLY A 58 -9.07 1.78 -13.61
N GLU A 59 -8.94 0.44 -13.62
CA GLU A 59 -7.68 -0.19 -14.00
C GLU A 59 -7.26 0.23 -15.42
N CYS A 60 -5.99 0.60 -15.62
CA CYS A 60 -5.50 1.20 -16.87
C CYS A 60 -6.02 2.62 -17.17
N GLN A 61 -6.60 3.31 -16.17
CA GLN A 61 -7.05 4.70 -16.30
C GLN A 61 -6.20 5.65 -15.45
N VAL A 62 -5.88 6.80 -16.04
CA VAL A 62 -5.16 7.91 -15.40
C VAL A 62 -5.98 9.21 -15.40
N ARG A 63 -7.25 9.12 -15.82
CA ARG A 63 -8.21 10.23 -15.87
C ARG A 63 -9.52 9.78 -15.21
N ASP A 64 -10.32 10.75 -14.78
CA ASP A 64 -11.65 10.52 -14.21
C ASP A 64 -11.65 9.51 -13.05
N VAL A 65 -10.59 9.52 -12.24
CA VAL A 65 -10.39 8.66 -11.07
C VAL A 65 -10.01 9.49 -9.86
N ILE A 66 -10.26 8.98 -8.66
CA ILE A 66 -9.93 9.69 -7.41
C ILE A 66 -8.43 9.72 -7.12
N MET A 67 -7.69 8.73 -7.61
CA MET A 67 -6.25 8.57 -7.44
C MET A 67 -5.71 7.54 -8.43
N ILE A 68 -4.40 7.51 -8.66
CA ILE A 68 -3.72 6.66 -9.64
C ILE A 68 -2.59 5.89 -8.98
N LYS A 69 -2.69 4.57 -8.98
CA LYS A 69 -1.62 3.70 -8.50
C LYS A 69 -0.38 3.76 -9.40
N SER A 70 0.80 3.94 -8.80
CA SER A 70 2.09 3.83 -9.49
C SER A 70 3.20 3.24 -8.60
N HIS A 71 4.13 2.51 -9.21
CA HIS A 71 5.42 2.11 -8.64
C HIS A 71 6.59 2.77 -9.37
N GLU A 72 6.31 3.69 -10.29
CA GLU A 72 7.35 4.38 -11.04
C GLU A 72 8.16 5.25 -10.10
N ARG A 73 9.47 5.35 -10.36
CA ARG A 73 10.37 6.22 -9.60
C ARG A 73 10.44 7.60 -10.24
N GLU A 74 10.15 7.70 -11.51
CA GLU A 74 10.14 8.91 -12.32
C GLU A 74 8.84 8.87 -13.09
N ASN A 75 8.19 10.01 -13.28
CA ASN A 75 6.95 10.03 -14.02
C ASN A 75 6.94 11.22 -14.98
N ASP A 76 7.43 10.96 -16.19
CA ASP A 76 7.55 11.97 -17.23
C ASP A 76 6.24 12.18 -18.00
N TRP A 77 5.30 11.22 -17.91
CA TRP A 77 4.09 11.18 -18.73
C TRP A 77 2.80 11.49 -17.94
N VAL A 78 2.77 11.27 -16.62
CA VAL A 78 1.71 11.77 -15.74
C VAL A 78 2.29 12.66 -14.65
N LYS A 79 2.00 13.97 -14.76
CA LYS A 79 2.38 14.95 -13.74
C LYS A 79 1.40 14.91 -12.58
N PHE A 80 1.81 14.28 -11.47
CA PHE A 80 1.02 14.24 -10.25
C PHE A 80 0.98 15.61 -9.57
N GLU A 81 -0.22 16.01 -9.15
CA GLU A 81 -0.46 17.24 -8.39
C GLU A 81 -0.47 16.98 -6.88
N LYS A 82 -0.87 15.77 -6.46
CA LYS A 82 -0.92 15.32 -5.06
C LYS A 82 -0.36 13.92 -4.92
N ALA A 83 0.16 13.57 -3.75
CA ALA A 83 0.70 12.25 -3.47
C ALA A 83 0.13 11.65 -2.19
N ILE A 84 -0.32 10.40 -2.28
CA ILE A 84 -0.48 9.50 -1.14
C ILE A 84 0.73 8.59 -1.15
N VAL A 85 1.61 8.75 -0.17
CA VAL A 85 2.80 7.90 -0.01
C VAL A 85 2.44 6.77 0.95
N LEU A 86 2.14 5.61 0.39
CA LEU A 86 1.78 4.42 1.15
C LEU A 86 3.03 3.62 1.52
N ILE A 87 3.32 3.58 2.81
CA ILE A 87 4.50 2.92 3.38
C ILE A 87 4.05 1.72 4.20
N ARG A 88 4.75 0.59 4.01
CA ARG A 88 4.51 -0.66 4.73
C ARG A 88 5.84 -1.22 5.20
N SER A 89 5.82 -1.95 6.31
CA SER A 89 7.00 -2.67 6.84
C SER A 89 7.76 -3.37 5.71
N PRO A 90 9.09 -3.15 5.57
CA PRO A 90 9.91 -3.81 4.56
C PRO A 90 9.92 -5.32 4.76
N TYR A 91 9.85 -5.82 6.00
CA TYR A 91 9.70 -7.25 6.27
C TYR A 91 8.48 -7.82 5.53
N ARG A 92 7.32 -7.19 5.71
CA ARG A 92 6.06 -7.69 5.14
C ARG A 92 5.93 -7.41 3.65
N SER A 93 6.38 -6.25 3.18
CA SER A 93 6.26 -5.83 1.78
C SER A 93 7.22 -6.59 0.86
N ILE A 94 8.46 -6.84 1.27
CA ILE A 94 9.43 -7.62 0.50
C ILE A 94 9.02 -9.09 0.43
N ILE A 95 8.57 -9.72 1.53
CA ILE A 95 7.95 -11.06 1.48
C ILE A 95 6.78 -11.08 0.51
N SER A 96 5.92 -10.05 0.58
CA SER A 96 4.75 -9.94 -0.31
C SER A 96 5.15 -9.83 -1.78
N PHE A 97 6.23 -9.10 -2.08
CA PHE A 97 6.73 -8.95 -3.42
C PHE A 97 7.45 -10.21 -3.91
N PHE A 98 8.21 -10.89 -3.05
CA PHE A 98 8.80 -12.20 -3.37
C PHE A 98 7.73 -13.21 -3.77
N ASN A 99 6.66 -13.31 -2.97
CA ASN A 99 5.51 -14.15 -3.27
C ASN A 99 4.84 -13.78 -4.59
N TYR A 100 4.71 -12.48 -4.89
CA TYR A 100 4.14 -12.02 -6.16
C TYR A 100 4.93 -12.51 -7.38
N ASN A 101 6.26 -12.52 -7.28
CA ASN A 101 7.15 -12.93 -8.38
C ASN A 101 7.29 -14.45 -8.51
N ASN A 102 7.14 -15.20 -7.40
CA ASN A 102 7.52 -16.62 -7.34
C ASN A 102 6.34 -17.58 -7.11
N ALA A 103 5.12 -17.09 -6.90
CA ALA A 103 3.95 -17.93 -6.73
C ALA A 103 3.14 -18.08 -8.03
N ARG A 104 2.53 -19.25 -8.23
CA ARG A 104 1.65 -19.53 -9.38
C ARG A 104 0.49 -18.53 -9.51
N ASN A 105 -0.08 -18.09 -8.38
CA ASN A 105 -1.20 -17.13 -8.33
C ASN A 105 -0.74 -15.74 -7.81
N ARG A 106 0.34 -15.18 -8.36
CA ARG A 106 0.89 -13.82 -8.12
C ARG A 106 0.27 -13.04 -6.94
N HIS A 107 -0.86 -12.36 -7.15
CA HIS A 107 -1.52 -11.49 -6.16
C HIS A 107 -1.95 -12.20 -4.87
N LYS A 108 -2.35 -13.48 -4.96
CA LYS A 108 -2.87 -14.26 -3.83
C LYS A 108 -1.99 -15.47 -3.44
N GLY A 109 -0.98 -15.76 -4.24
CA GLY A 109 -0.14 -16.95 -4.11
C GLY A 109 0.97 -16.77 -3.08
N ILE A 110 1.47 -17.90 -2.58
CA ILE A 110 2.64 -17.98 -1.71
C ILE A 110 3.69 -18.83 -2.44
N ALA A 111 4.93 -18.35 -2.46
CA ALA A 111 6.02 -19.07 -3.08
C ALA A 111 6.39 -20.31 -2.25
N PRO A 112 6.78 -21.44 -2.88
CA PRO A 112 7.17 -22.64 -2.14
C PRO A 112 8.36 -22.38 -1.21
N LYS A 113 8.41 -23.07 -0.06
CA LYS A 113 9.55 -22.98 0.89
C LYS A 113 10.90 -23.18 0.22
N ALA A 114 11.02 -24.16 -0.68
CA ALA A 114 12.26 -24.44 -1.39
C ALA A 114 12.75 -23.25 -2.25
N VAL A 115 11.85 -22.40 -2.74
CA VAL A 115 12.21 -21.18 -3.48
C VAL A 115 12.66 -20.09 -2.51
N PHE A 116 12.01 -19.97 -1.34
CA PHE A 116 12.47 -19.07 -0.28
C PHE A 116 13.87 -19.45 0.24
N ASP A 117 14.09 -20.73 0.56
CA ASP A 117 15.38 -21.25 1.02
C ASP A 117 16.53 -20.88 0.09
N ARG A 118 16.27 -20.91 -1.23
CA ARG A 118 17.29 -20.70 -2.25
C ARG A 118 17.53 -19.23 -2.59
N ASN A 119 16.46 -18.43 -2.69
CA ASN A 119 16.53 -17.13 -3.37
C ASN A 119 16.19 -15.94 -2.47
N PHE A 120 15.57 -16.15 -1.30
CA PHE A 120 15.00 -15.03 -0.54
C PHE A 120 16.06 -14.12 0.09
N GLY A 121 17.22 -14.65 0.48
CA GLY A 121 18.30 -13.85 1.07
C GLY A 121 18.80 -12.77 0.12
N ASP A 122 19.22 -13.17 -1.08
CA ASP A 122 19.69 -12.26 -2.12
C ASP A 122 18.59 -11.29 -2.56
N PHE A 123 17.38 -11.82 -2.80
CA PHE A 123 16.22 -11.00 -3.14
C PHE A 123 15.95 -9.93 -2.08
N SER A 124 16.01 -10.28 -0.79
CA SER A 124 15.77 -9.35 0.30
C SER A 124 16.83 -8.25 0.36
N MET A 125 18.10 -8.61 0.16
CA MET A 125 19.20 -7.65 0.14
C MET A 125 19.12 -6.67 -1.04
N THR A 126 18.71 -7.14 -2.22
CA THR A 126 18.44 -6.25 -3.36
C THR A 126 17.27 -5.32 -3.05
N TYR A 127 16.14 -5.88 -2.63
CA TYR A 127 14.91 -5.12 -2.54
C TYR A 127 14.75 -4.27 -1.28
N ILE A 128 15.57 -4.47 -0.24
CA ILE A 128 15.61 -3.54 0.90
C ILE A 128 16.21 -2.19 0.51
N LEU A 129 17.23 -2.17 -0.34
CA LEU A 129 17.78 -0.92 -0.87
C LEU A 129 16.76 -0.23 -1.78
N ASP A 130 16.07 -0.99 -2.63
CA ASP A 130 14.97 -0.46 -3.43
C ASP A 130 13.84 0.12 -2.58
N TRP A 131 13.40 -0.59 -1.54
CA TRP A 131 12.39 -0.09 -0.60
C TRP A 131 12.84 1.22 0.05
N LEU A 132 14.09 1.29 0.53
CA LEU A 132 14.63 2.49 1.17
C LEU A 132 14.62 3.68 0.22
N THR A 133 15.24 3.52 -0.96
CA THR A 133 15.36 4.59 -1.96
C THR A 133 14.00 5.05 -2.47
N TYR A 134 13.06 4.12 -2.71
CA TYR A 134 11.72 4.45 -3.16
C TYR A 134 10.96 5.33 -2.17
N ASN A 135 10.94 4.92 -0.88
CA ASN A 135 10.22 5.67 0.15
C ASN A 135 10.89 7.03 0.39
N LEU A 136 12.22 7.10 0.48
CA LEU A 136 12.92 8.38 0.64
C LEU A 136 12.67 9.34 -0.53
N LYS A 137 12.61 8.83 -1.77
CA LYS A 137 12.31 9.65 -2.94
C LYS A 137 10.91 10.25 -2.86
N TRP A 138 9.90 9.42 -2.63
CA TRP A 138 8.51 9.88 -2.68
C TRP A 138 8.06 10.64 -1.44
N LEU A 139 8.72 10.46 -0.29
CA LEU A 139 8.55 11.34 0.87
C LEU A 139 9.00 12.79 0.58
N GLN A 140 9.88 13.00 -0.41
CA GLN A 140 10.31 14.32 -0.86
C GLN A 140 9.46 14.87 -2.02
N PHE A 141 8.26 14.34 -2.23
CA PHE A 141 7.34 14.88 -3.22
C PHE A 141 7.04 16.36 -2.93
N LYS A 142 7.14 17.21 -3.96
CA LYS A 142 7.08 18.68 -3.81
C LYS A 142 5.65 19.24 -3.68
N GLY A 143 4.62 18.43 -3.93
CA GLY A 143 3.22 18.83 -3.80
C GLY A 143 2.58 18.37 -2.48
N PRO A 144 1.26 18.64 -2.29
CA PRO A 144 0.52 18.14 -1.15
C PRO A 144 0.68 16.63 -1.00
N THR A 145 1.16 16.21 0.17
CA THR A 145 1.52 14.82 0.47
C THR A 145 0.75 14.32 1.67
N PHE A 146 0.15 13.15 1.55
CA PHE A 146 -0.43 12.39 2.65
C PHE A 146 0.39 11.12 2.85
N VAL A 147 1.05 11.00 4.01
CA VAL A 147 1.80 9.79 4.38
C VAL A 147 0.83 8.80 5.02
N LEU A 148 0.61 7.67 4.36
CA LEU A 148 -0.28 6.61 4.82
C LEU A 148 0.56 5.40 5.25
N ILE A 149 0.56 5.10 6.55
CA ILE A 149 1.23 3.89 7.06
C ILE A 149 0.24 2.73 7.00
N TYR A 150 0.61 1.67 6.29
CA TYR A 150 -0.27 0.53 6.04
C TYR A 150 -0.69 -0.17 7.35
N GLU A 151 0.23 -0.30 8.29
CA GLU A 151 -0.03 -0.93 9.58
C GLU A 151 -0.97 -0.09 10.47
N GLU A 152 -0.90 1.25 10.42
CA GLU A 152 -1.90 2.12 11.05
C GLU A 152 -3.26 2.01 10.35
N LEU A 153 -3.28 1.90 9.02
CA LEU A 153 -4.51 1.63 8.27
C LEU A 153 -5.14 0.29 8.65
N LEU A 154 -4.35 -0.72 9.05
CA LEU A 154 -4.86 -1.99 9.56
C LEU A 154 -5.44 -1.87 10.97
N GLN A 155 -4.75 -1.17 11.86
CA GLN A 155 -5.14 -1.07 13.28
C GLN A 155 -6.26 -0.05 13.50
N ASN A 156 -6.20 1.08 12.80
CA ASN A 156 -7.04 2.26 13.00
C ASN A 156 -7.79 2.63 11.70
N THR A 157 -8.35 1.62 11.01
CA THR A 157 -8.87 1.77 9.63
C THR A 157 -9.80 2.96 9.43
N VAL A 158 -10.82 3.13 10.27
CA VAL A 158 -11.79 4.22 10.10
C VAL A 158 -11.12 5.58 10.28
N THR A 159 -10.26 5.72 11.29
CA THR A 159 -9.55 6.97 11.59
C THR A 159 -8.63 7.37 10.43
N GLU A 160 -7.82 6.44 9.92
CA GLU A 160 -6.91 6.72 8.82
C GLU A 160 -7.66 6.99 7.51
N LEU A 161 -8.78 6.29 7.25
CA LEU A 161 -9.61 6.56 6.08
C LEU A 161 -10.33 7.91 6.15
N LYS A 162 -10.74 8.38 7.34
CA LYS A 162 -11.29 9.74 7.50
C LYS A 162 -10.28 10.79 7.08
N LYS A 163 -9.07 10.73 7.65
CA LYS A 163 -7.95 11.63 7.29
C LYS A 163 -7.62 11.57 5.79
N LEU A 164 -7.62 10.38 5.22
CA LEU A 164 -7.36 10.18 3.80
C LEU A 164 -8.46 10.76 2.90
N ASN A 165 -9.73 10.55 3.25
CA ASN A 165 -10.86 11.09 2.51
C ASN A 165 -10.94 12.62 2.61
N ASP A 166 -10.59 13.19 3.77
CA ASP A 166 -10.40 14.64 3.94
C ASP A 166 -9.30 15.15 3.01
N PHE A 167 -8.15 14.48 2.99
CA PHE A 167 -7.08 14.80 2.03
C PHE A 167 -7.55 14.69 0.58
N LEU A 168 -8.41 13.73 0.23
CA LEU A 168 -8.96 13.55 -1.12
C LEU A 168 -10.14 14.49 -1.44
N ASN A 169 -10.53 15.38 -0.51
CA ASN A 169 -11.71 16.25 -0.62
C ASN A 169 -12.98 15.46 -0.92
N VAL A 170 -13.24 14.38 -0.16
CA VAL A 170 -14.45 13.57 -0.28
C VAL A 170 -15.17 13.50 1.06
N THR A 171 -16.43 13.92 1.07
CA THR A 171 -17.30 13.77 2.24
C THR A 171 -17.89 12.37 2.30
N VAL A 172 -17.66 11.69 3.42
CA VAL A 172 -18.12 10.31 3.66
C VAL A 172 -18.88 10.26 4.98
N SER A 173 -20.08 9.67 4.99
CA SER A 173 -20.87 9.52 6.21
C SER A 173 -20.35 8.41 7.13
N ASP A 174 -20.55 8.56 8.44
CA ASP A 174 -20.18 7.54 9.43
C ASP A 174 -20.82 6.16 9.17
N ASN A 175 -22.05 6.14 8.65
CA ASN A 175 -22.70 4.89 8.25
C ASN A 175 -21.93 4.15 7.13
N THR A 176 -21.25 4.87 6.24
CA THR A 176 -20.41 4.25 5.19
C THR A 176 -19.22 3.53 5.80
N TYR A 177 -18.56 4.12 6.81
CA TYR A 177 -17.46 3.48 7.53
C TYR A 177 -17.93 2.25 8.33
N SER A 178 -19.08 2.33 9.01
CA SER A 178 -19.68 1.19 9.69
C SER A 178 -20.03 0.04 8.73
N CYS A 179 -20.48 0.37 7.53
CA CYS A 179 -20.77 -0.59 6.45
C CYS A 179 -19.48 -1.21 5.87
N LEU A 180 -18.42 -0.42 5.72
CA LEU A 180 -17.11 -0.89 5.29
C LEU A 180 -16.54 -1.95 6.24
N LEU A 181 -16.62 -1.74 7.56
CA LEU A 181 -16.07 -2.69 8.54
C LEU A 181 -16.66 -4.10 8.41
N LYS A 182 -17.90 -4.23 7.93
CA LYS A 182 -18.56 -5.51 7.66
C LYS A 182 -18.06 -6.20 6.38
N ASN A 183 -17.44 -5.44 5.46
CA ASN A 183 -16.98 -5.90 4.14
C ASN A 183 -15.48 -5.62 3.91
N ILE A 184 -14.72 -5.42 4.99
CA ILE A 184 -13.37 -4.83 4.97
C ILE A 184 -12.34 -5.61 4.15
N GLU A 185 -12.50 -6.93 4.03
CA GLU A 185 -11.49 -7.79 3.42
C GLU A 185 -11.45 -7.65 1.89
N GLY A 186 -12.61 -7.45 1.26
CA GLY A 186 -12.77 -7.42 -0.20
C GLY A 186 -12.21 -8.64 -0.96
N GLY A 187 -11.77 -9.70 -0.27
CA GLY A 187 -11.10 -10.86 -0.86
C GLY A 187 -9.68 -10.58 -1.40
N TYR A 188 -9.04 -9.47 -1.03
CA TYR A 188 -7.73 -9.05 -1.59
C TYR A 188 -6.51 -9.46 -0.76
N ARG A 189 -6.71 -9.99 0.45
CA ARG A 189 -5.62 -10.42 1.32
C ARG A 189 -5.13 -11.82 0.93
N ARG A 190 -3.82 -12.04 0.98
CA ARG A 190 -3.24 -13.39 0.92
C ARG A 190 -3.63 -14.17 2.16
N SER A 191 -4.22 -15.34 1.97
CA SER A 191 -4.48 -16.27 3.06
C SER A 191 -3.23 -17.13 3.30
N TYR A 192 -2.48 -16.79 4.36
CA TYR A 192 -1.39 -17.63 4.85
C TYR A 192 -1.90 -18.92 5.53
N LYS A 193 -3.22 -19.12 5.67
CA LYS A 193 -3.81 -20.37 6.19
C LYS A 193 -3.49 -21.60 5.33
N SER A 194 -3.05 -21.42 4.08
CA SER A 194 -2.61 -22.51 3.18
C SER A 194 -1.18 -22.98 3.41
N LEU A 195 -0.40 -22.28 4.24
CA LEU A 195 0.84 -22.81 4.78
C LEU A 195 0.45 -23.67 5.98
N ASN A 196 0.65 -24.98 5.89
CA ASN A 196 0.46 -25.94 6.99
C ASN A 196 1.36 -25.57 8.20
N GLY A 197 1.00 -24.53 8.96
CA GLY A 197 1.51 -24.14 10.30
C GLY A 197 3.02 -23.93 10.51
N THR A 198 3.89 -24.33 9.58
CA THR A 198 5.32 -24.57 9.84
C THR A 198 6.24 -23.64 9.07
N PHE A 199 5.75 -23.00 8.01
CA PHE A 199 6.55 -22.11 7.19
C PHE A 199 6.31 -20.65 7.58
N ASN A 200 7.26 -20.04 8.29
CA ASN A 200 7.26 -18.61 8.58
C ASN A 200 8.31 -17.89 7.72
N PRO A 201 7.94 -17.11 6.68
CA PRO A 201 8.89 -16.36 5.87
C PRO A 201 9.71 -15.32 6.67
N MET A 202 9.27 -14.91 7.85
CA MET A 202 10.05 -13.98 8.69
C MET A 202 11.37 -14.59 9.16
N GLN A 203 11.48 -15.93 9.23
CA GLN A 203 12.68 -16.61 9.72
C GLN A 203 13.93 -16.36 8.86
N TYR A 204 13.78 -15.89 7.62
CA TYR A 204 14.91 -15.61 6.73
C TYR A 204 15.57 -14.25 6.99
N TYR A 205 14.96 -13.39 7.80
CA TYR A 205 15.58 -12.14 8.23
C TYR A 205 16.52 -12.41 9.41
N THR A 206 17.74 -12.85 9.12
CA THR A 206 18.76 -13.15 10.14
C THR A 206 20.02 -12.31 9.94
N GLY A 207 20.79 -12.14 11.03
CA GLY A 207 22.11 -11.52 11.02
C GLY A 207 22.16 -10.19 10.25
N HIS A 208 22.93 -10.19 9.16
CA HIS A 208 23.17 -9.00 8.35
C HIS A 208 21.90 -8.49 7.64
N ILE A 209 21.02 -9.38 7.15
CA ILE A 209 19.80 -8.97 6.44
C ILE A 209 18.90 -8.19 7.40
N ASN A 210 18.66 -8.72 8.60
CA ASN A 210 17.86 -8.07 9.62
C ASN A 210 18.41 -6.68 9.97
N LYS A 211 19.73 -6.58 10.21
CA LYS A 211 20.39 -5.30 10.51
C LYS A 211 20.21 -4.28 9.38
N THR A 212 20.31 -4.71 8.12
CA THR A 212 20.11 -3.83 6.96
C THR A 212 18.66 -3.35 6.86
N VAL A 213 17.70 -4.22 7.15
CA VAL A 213 16.27 -3.86 7.18
C VAL A 213 15.97 -2.85 8.27
N GLU A 214 16.42 -3.09 9.50
CA GLU A 214 16.25 -2.16 10.62
C GLU A 214 16.84 -0.78 10.33
N ASN A 215 18.05 -0.74 9.76
CA ASN A 215 18.69 0.53 9.37
C ASN A 215 17.88 1.29 8.31
N ALA A 216 17.28 0.58 7.34
CA ALA A 216 16.43 1.18 6.34
C ALA A 216 15.14 1.74 6.95
N ILE A 217 14.51 1.00 7.87
CA ILE A 217 13.32 1.46 8.63
C ILE A 217 13.64 2.77 9.33
N THR A 218 14.70 2.81 10.15
CA THR A 218 15.08 4.02 10.91
C THR A 218 15.31 5.24 10.01
N LYS A 219 15.87 5.06 8.81
CA LYS A 219 16.06 6.17 7.86
C LYS A 219 14.74 6.69 7.32
N VAL A 220 13.80 5.81 6.96
CA VAL A 220 12.48 6.19 6.47
C VAL A 220 11.65 6.83 7.58
N GLU A 221 11.69 6.32 8.81
CA GLU A 221 11.01 6.91 9.97
C GLU A 221 11.46 8.34 10.25
N LYS A 222 12.77 8.59 10.23
CA LYS A 222 13.31 9.96 10.36
C LYS A 222 12.78 10.90 9.27
N MET A 223 12.70 10.42 8.04
CA MET A 223 12.14 11.20 6.94
C MET A 223 10.64 11.44 7.11
N ILE A 224 9.86 10.45 7.56
CA ILE A 224 8.43 10.62 7.87
C ILE A 224 8.25 11.68 8.96
N ALA A 225 9.01 11.62 10.06
CA ALA A 225 8.93 12.59 11.15
C ALA A 225 9.24 14.01 10.64
N HIS A 226 10.28 14.15 9.80
CA HIS A 226 10.63 15.42 9.16
C HIS A 226 9.50 15.97 8.28
N VAL A 227 8.93 15.15 7.38
CA VAL A 227 7.90 15.57 6.42
C VAL A 227 6.56 15.89 7.10
N THR A 228 6.22 15.16 8.17
CA THR A 228 4.94 15.32 8.88
C THR A 228 5.01 16.34 10.03
N GLY A 229 6.18 16.88 10.35
CA GLY A 229 6.38 17.79 11.49
C GLY A 229 6.18 17.14 12.87
N ASN A 230 6.04 15.82 12.93
CA ASN A 230 5.71 15.07 14.16
C ASN A 230 6.95 14.39 14.75
N ASN A 231 7.84 15.18 15.35
CA ASN A 231 9.00 14.66 16.08
C ASN A 231 8.61 13.85 17.34
N HIS A 232 7.39 14.00 17.86
CA HIS A 232 6.90 13.31 19.06
C HIS A 232 6.38 11.87 18.82
N ASN A 233 6.43 11.34 17.60
CA ASN A 233 5.92 10.00 17.29
C ASN A 233 6.96 9.01 16.74
N ILE A 234 8.26 9.30 16.85
CA ILE A 234 9.30 8.37 16.37
C ILE A 234 9.15 6.98 17.02
N GLU A 235 8.81 6.90 18.31
CA GLU A 235 8.55 5.62 18.99
C GLU A 235 7.30 4.88 18.49
N ARG A 236 6.28 5.60 18.01
CA ARG A 236 5.07 5.01 17.43
C ARG A 236 5.36 4.34 16.09
N PHE A 237 6.29 4.87 15.29
CA PHE A 237 6.65 4.26 14.02
C PHE A 237 7.49 2.98 14.20
N THR A 238 8.39 2.94 15.19
CA THR A 238 9.25 1.78 15.47
C THR A 238 8.46 0.52 15.84
N SER A 239 7.35 0.67 16.60
CA SER A 239 6.48 -0.45 16.99
C SER A 239 5.54 -0.89 15.87
N VAL A 240 5.23 0.00 14.93
CA VAL A 240 4.29 -0.24 13.83
C VAL A 240 4.95 -0.99 12.67
N PHE A 241 6.27 -0.85 12.48
CA PHE A 241 7.01 -1.55 11.42
C PHE A 241 7.60 -2.93 11.80
N LYS A 242 7.64 -3.25 13.11
CA LYS A 242 8.12 -4.53 13.66
C LYS A 242 6.97 -5.50 13.91
#